data_AF-A0A6P3WG28-F1
#
_entry.id   AF-A0A6P3WG28-F1
#
_cell.length_a   1.000
_cell.length_b   1.000
_cell.length_c   1.000
_cell.angle_alpha   90.00
_cell.angle_beta   90.00
_cell.angle_gamma   90.00
#
_symmetry.space_group_name_H-M   'P 1'
#
loop_
_entity.id
_entity.type
_entity.pdbx_description
1 polymer ?
#
loop_
_entity_poly.entity_id
_entity_poly.type
_entity_poly.pdbx_seq_one_letter_code
_entity_poly.pdbx_strand_id
1 'polypeptide(L)'
;MFKSHRTEEENFYMNCRAAYLSVFKSSLSNITSKEQLCHVLHQAGRNPSQKLLNKYWTPRTKRLNFDDFCAILQKDKPTEHDEVLRVFRKLDINGDGYISHSELQKVVTTMGEKMTDEEVNEIFSLIDTNKDGKLDYAEFCRMLGSTAEQCQTAALEKLEADAKLRRQNFGNQSDISPKSSVSPAAAPPLQDKGEPDAALLRKDSRSSSRPSSARSRRSSISTAITMAASSTRSAKLVEPKSLQEWHHSHLKGCFFLEEDGSVVSLQYRLDIPQHTTVYLSIQPLNLSQTQDQPSPWMSVDTALLVIRANEGKEDSNVLGVTEMRDKERFVWKGELSEGTYLLLPLSTGCRLVRNRKPTATSPELVYRNQDSGELELTKEFRAALSDIFEVIDLDGDGLLSLEEYNLFEERTSGEKCDEDAWAVCKENFDTKKNMLTRQGFLELNLMEANDREGDTRDLWITLEAMGFNRALEMVEACPFIVDVYCEDVKPTLQPLNLDSGPRMLAAALQRSIVSRGEARPLKGHEGVTVYTCRGESRISTAIANKTNQKVMVHVNSEQSKNCVSSRGMSVFAVEVPARTKMVCQHVMPVNEKQEWIYSCVESIVS
;
A
#
# COMPACT_ATOMS: atom_id res chain seq x y z
N MET A 1 12.59 -0.25 31.30
CA MET A 1 13.84 0.22 30.69
C MET A 1 14.06 -0.32 29.27
N PHE A 2 13.87 -1.62 29.00
CA PHE A 2 14.09 -2.22 27.65
C PHE A 2 13.22 -1.71 26.49
N LYS A 3 12.05 -1.10 26.75
CA LYS A 3 11.20 -0.51 25.69
C LYS A 3 11.71 0.85 25.18
N SER A 4 12.47 1.61 25.97
CA SER A 4 12.95 2.96 25.60
C SER A 4 14.11 2.89 24.62
N HIS A 5 15.09 2.01 24.87
CA HIS A 5 16.23 1.80 23.98
C HIS A 5 15.84 1.24 22.60
N ARG A 6 14.80 0.42 22.53
CA ARG A 6 14.31 -0.16 21.27
C ARG A 6 13.79 0.90 20.30
N THR A 7 13.08 1.90 20.81
CA THR A 7 12.63 3.07 20.05
C THR A 7 13.78 4.02 19.69
N GLU A 8 14.81 4.13 20.52
CA GLU A 8 15.96 5.02 20.25
C GLU A 8 16.84 4.50 19.09
N GLU A 9 17.04 3.19 19.02
CA GLU A 9 17.82 2.55 17.94
C GLU A 9 17.06 2.53 16.60
N GLU A 10 15.75 2.25 16.63
CA GLU A 10 14.87 2.36 15.45
C GLU A 10 14.87 3.80 14.90
N ASN A 11 14.77 4.80 15.79
CA ASN A 11 14.87 6.21 15.40
C ASN A 11 16.24 6.57 14.84
N PHE A 12 17.33 6.03 15.41
CA PHE A 12 18.69 6.26 14.91
C PHE A 12 18.86 5.78 13.46
N TYR A 13 18.42 4.55 13.16
CA TYR A 13 18.53 4.01 11.80
C TYR A 13 17.61 4.71 10.82
N MET A 14 16.39 5.06 11.23
CA MET A 14 15.49 5.87 10.40
C MET A 14 16.09 7.23 10.05
N ASN A 15 16.77 7.88 11.00
CA ASN A 15 17.47 9.14 10.77
C ASN A 15 18.66 8.96 9.81
N CYS A 16 19.46 7.91 9.98
CA CYS A 16 20.56 7.57 9.08
C CYS A 16 20.05 7.35 7.65
N ARG A 17 18.95 6.60 7.52
CA ARG A 17 18.31 6.28 6.24
C ARG A 17 17.78 7.53 5.54
N ALA A 18 17.10 8.42 6.27
CA ALA A 18 16.61 9.69 5.73
C ALA A 18 17.75 10.56 5.17
N ALA A 19 18.83 10.69 5.94
CA ALA A 19 20.02 11.42 5.51
C ALA A 19 20.68 10.79 4.29
N TYR A 20 20.81 9.47 4.26
CA TYR A 20 21.39 8.74 3.14
C TYR A 20 20.60 8.93 1.85
N LEU A 21 19.27 8.80 1.93
CA LEU A 21 18.36 8.96 0.80
C LEU A 21 18.17 10.42 0.34
N SER A 22 18.66 11.39 1.11
CA SER A 22 18.71 12.78 0.63
C SER A 22 19.83 12.98 -0.41
N VAL A 23 20.86 12.14 -0.39
CA VAL A 23 22.04 12.21 -1.25
C VAL A 23 22.01 11.13 -2.32
N PHE A 24 21.54 9.94 -1.95
CA PHE A 24 21.47 8.76 -2.79
C PHE A 24 20.03 8.39 -3.12
N LYS A 25 19.82 7.71 -4.23
CA LYS A 25 18.48 7.26 -4.64
C LYS A 25 18.05 5.96 -3.96
N SER A 26 19.01 5.20 -3.43
CA SER A 26 18.79 3.92 -2.76
C SER A 26 19.77 3.78 -1.59
N SER A 27 19.37 3.05 -0.56
CA SER A 27 20.25 2.68 0.56
C SER A 27 21.36 1.69 0.13
N LEU A 28 21.22 1.03 -1.02
CA LEU A 28 22.22 0.14 -1.62
C LEU A 28 23.30 0.89 -2.42
N SER A 29 23.07 2.17 -2.73
CA SER A 29 24.06 2.99 -3.42
C SER A 29 25.30 3.17 -2.54
N ASN A 30 26.50 3.00 -3.10
CA ASN A 30 27.74 3.19 -2.37
C ASN A 30 28.22 4.65 -2.42
N ILE A 31 28.79 5.14 -1.31
CA ILE A 31 29.58 6.36 -1.28
C ILE A 31 30.89 6.10 -2.01
N THR A 32 31.18 6.85 -3.08
CA THR A 32 32.34 6.66 -3.96
C THR A 32 33.31 7.84 -3.95
N SER A 33 32.99 8.93 -3.23
CA SER A 33 33.90 10.06 -3.06
C SER A 33 33.88 10.64 -1.65
N LYS A 34 34.96 11.37 -1.31
CA LYS A 34 35.09 12.08 -0.02
C LYS A 34 34.02 13.15 0.14
N GLU A 35 33.65 13.79 -0.95
CA GLU A 35 32.61 14.82 -1.01
C GLU A 35 31.24 14.22 -0.74
N GLN A 36 30.94 13.04 -1.28
CA GLN A 36 29.70 12.31 -0.99
C GLN A 36 29.61 11.90 0.49
N LEU A 37 30.72 11.43 1.09
CA LEU A 37 30.79 11.13 2.52
C LEU A 37 30.50 12.38 3.37
N CYS A 38 31.10 13.51 3.00
CA CYS A 38 30.87 14.79 3.68
C CYS A 38 29.39 15.19 3.60
N HIS A 39 28.82 15.16 2.41
CA HIS A 39 27.44 15.58 2.15
C HIS A 39 26.43 14.71 2.90
N VAL A 40 26.61 13.40 2.92
CA VAL A 40 25.67 12.50 3.63
C VAL A 40 25.76 12.62 5.15
N LEU A 41 26.94 12.90 5.70
CA LEU A 41 27.12 13.21 7.11
C LEU A 41 26.46 14.55 7.48
N HIS A 42 26.55 15.56 6.62
CA HIS A 42 25.82 16.83 6.79
C HIS A 42 24.30 16.63 6.84
N GLN A 43 23.77 15.79 5.96
CA GLN A 43 22.33 15.48 5.91
C GLN A 43 21.85 14.68 7.13
N ALA A 44 22.76 13.99 7.82
CA ALA A 44 22.50 13.32 9.10
C ALA A 44 22.62 14.24 10.31
N GLY A 45 22.78 15.54 10.10
CA GLY A 45 22.97 16.50 11.18
C GLY A 45 24.36 16.42 11.84
N ARG A 46 25.38 15.93 11.12
CA ARG A 46 26.79 16.04 11.54
C ARG A 46 27.47 17.20 10.85
N ASN A 47 28.48 17.76 11.50
CA ASN A 47 29.41 18.69 10.85
C ASN A 47 30.83 18.08 10.86
N PRO A 48 31.15 17.17 9.90
CA PRO A 48 32.37 16.39 9.95
C PRO A 48 33.62 17.25 9.67
N SER A 49 34.57 17.27 10.61
CA SER A 49 35.87 17.91 10.40
C SER A 49 36.69 17.21 9.29
N GLN A 50 37.66 17.91 8.68
CA GLN A 50 38.55 17.28 7.71
C GLN A 50 39.35 16.14 8.30
N LYS A 51 39.62 16.19 9.61
CA LYS A 51 40.27 15.10 10.35
C LYS A 51 39.40 13.84 10.39
N LEU A 52 38.09 13.97 10.58
CA LEU A 52 37.16 12.84 10.55
C LEU A 52 37.05 12.27 9.13
N LEU A 53 36.88 13.12 8.12
CA LEU A 53 36.79 12.70 6.72
C LEU A 53 38.06 12.00 6.26
N ASN A 54 39.24 12.50 6.61
CA ASN A 54 40.53 11.85 6.27
C ASN A 54 40.76 10.53 7.01
N LYS A 55 40.09 10.31 8.14
CA LYS A 55 40.16 9.05 8.89
C LYS A 55 39.39 7.93 8.21
N TYR A 56 38.21 8.23 7.67
CA TYR A 56 37.32 7.23 7.05
C TYR A 56 37.41 7.21 5.51
N TRP A 57 37.92 8.26 4.89
CA TRP A 57 38.19 8.35 3.46
C TRP A 57 39.67 8.53 3.18
N THR A 58 40.37 7.41 2.93
CA THR A 58 41.81 7.39 2.63
C THR A 58 42.03 7.16 1.13
N PRO A 59 43.25 7.37 0.59
CA PRO A 59 43.56 7.05 -0.81
C PRO A 59 43.35 5.56 -1.18
N ARG A 60 43.17 4.67 -0.20
CA ARG A 60 42.87 3.25 -0.39
C ARG A 60 41.37 2.92 -0.34
N THR A 61 40.54 3.84 0.14
CA THR A 61 39.09 3.67 0.22
C THR A 61 38.50 3.81 -1.19
N LYS A 62 37.84 2.76 -1.69
CA LYS A 62 37.18 2.78 -3.01
C LYS A 62 35.68 3.04 -2.91
N ARG A 63 35.04 2.51 -1.86
CA ARG A 63 33.61 2.65 -1.59
C ARG A 63 33.32 2.50 -0.10
N LEU A 64 32.25 3.12 0.39
CA LEU A 64 31.63 2.87 1.70
C LEU A 64 30.13 2.60 1.49
N ASN A 65 29.56 1.63 2.20
CA ASN A 65 28.13 1.32 2.12
C ASN A 65 27.32 2.02 3.23
N PHE A 66 26.01 1.77 3.28
CA PHE A 66 25.12 2.36 4.28
C PHE A 66 25.50 1.98 5.72
N ASP A 67 26.00 0.76 5.95
CA ASP A 67 26.41 0.30 7.27
C ASP A 67 27.72 0.95 7.74
N ASP A 68 28.68 1.13 6.83
CA ASP A 68 29.89 1.91 7.09
C ASP A 68 29.53 3.33 7.54
N PHE A 69 28.55 3.94 6.87
CA PHE A 69 28.02 5.25 7.23
C PHE A 69 27.34 5.26 8.61
N CYS A 70 26.47 4.28 8.90
CA CYS A 70 25.85 4.14 10.22
C CYS A 70 26.90 3.94 11.33
N ALA A 71 27.93 3.13 11.08
CA ALA A 71 29.02 2.87 12.00
C ALA A 71 29.90 4.11 12.25
N ILE A 72 30.06 4.98 11.24
CA ILE A 72 30.70 6.29 11.40
C ILE A 72 29.85 7.18 12.33
N LEU A 73 28.52 7.24 12.11
CA LEU A 73 27.60 8.05 12.92
C LEU A 73 27.45 7.58 14.37
N GLN A 74 27.57 6.27 14.63
CA GLN A 74 27.60 5.73 16.00
C GLN A 74 28.88 6.11 16.75
N LYS A 75 30.00 6.19 16.02
CA LYS A 75 31.32 6.56 16.59
C LYS A 75 31.50 8.07 16.71
N ASP A 76 30.83 8.85 15.86
CA ASP A 76 30.84 10.31 15.87
C ASP A 76 29.55 10.82 16.51
N LYS A 77 29.59 11.09 17.82
CA LYS A 77 28.42 11.52 18.59
C LYS A 77 27.98 12.94 18.21
N PRO A 78 26.69 13.31 18.36
CA PRO A 78 26.25 14.69 18.18
C PRO A 78 27.00 15.61 19.16
N THR A 79 27.22 16.85 18.75
CA THR A 79 27.77 17.88 19.63
C THR A 79 26.76 18.15 20.75
N GLU A 80 27.06 17.69 21.97
CA GLU A 80 26.18 17.84 23.13
C GLU A 80 26.09 19.30 23.59
N HIS A 81 24.98 19.67 24.23
CA HIS A 81 24.74 21.03 24.75
C HIS A 81 25.86 21.53 25.68
N ASP A 82 26.41 20.61 26.50
CA ASP A 82 27.52 20.91 27.42
C ASP A 82 28.85 21.21 26.68
N GLU A 83 29.04 20.63 25.49
CA GLU A 83 30.22 20.89 24.66
C GLU A 83 30.10 22.25 23.97
N VAL A 84 28.90 22.58 23.47
CA VAL A 84 28.58 23.91 22.93
C VAL A 84 28.78 25.00 23.98
N LEU A 85 28.30 24.79 25.21
CA LEU A 85 28.48 25.72 26.33
C LEU A 85 29.96 25.89 26.71
N ARG A 86 30.73 24.80 26.67
CA ARG A 86 32.18 24.84 26.94
C ARG A 86 32.94 25.60 25.87
N VAL A 87 32.55 25.47 24.61
CA VAL A 87 33.13 26.23 23.49
C VAL A 87 32.75 27.71 23.60
N PHE A 88 31.50 28.03 23.91
CA PHE A 88 31.05 29.40 24.14
C PHE A 88 31.88 30.11 25.23
N ARG A 89 32.08 29.45 26.39
CA ARG A 89 32.91 29.99 27.48
C ARG A 89 34.40 30.12 27.14
N LYS A 90 34.89 29.39 26.14
CA LYS A 90 36.27 29.55 25.65
C LYS A 90 36.40 30.69 24.64
N LEU A 91 35.31 31.01 23.95
CA LEU A 91 35.22 32.10 22.96
C LEU A 91 34.99 33.45 23.64
N ASP A 92 34.16 33.49 24.68
CA ASP A 92 33.96 34.65 25.55
C ASP A 92 35.17 34.85 26.48
N ILE A 93 36.22 35.47 25.94
CA ILE A 93 37.50 35.70 26.65
C ILE A 93 37.31 36.71 27.79
N ASN A 94 36.42 37.69 27.60
CA ASN A 94 36.22 38.79 28.54
C ASN A 94 35.17 38.47 29.63
N GLY A 95 34.36 37.43 29.44
CA GLY A 95 33.36 36.93 30.39
C GLY A 95 32.09 37.78 30.46
N ASP A 96 31.80 38.62 29.46
CA ASP A 96 30.63 39.50 29.42
C ASP A 96 29.34 38.77 29.03
N GLY A 97 29.44 37.49 28.68
CA GLY A 97 28.32 36.65 28.27
C GLY A 97 27.99 36.77 26.77
N TYR A 98 28.84 37.44 25.99
CA TYR A 98 28.69 37.62 24.56
C TYR A 98 30.00 37.30 23.82
N ILE A 99 29.91 36.92 22.54
CA ILE A 99 31.09 36.75 21.68
C ILE A 99 31.15 37.92 20.71
N SER A 100 32.15 38.78 20.86
CA SER A 100 32.41 39.85 19.89
C SER A 100 33.05 39.30 18.61
N HIS A 101 32.92 40.06 17.51
CA HIS A 101 33.57 39.75 16.23
C HIS A 101 35.08 39.48 16.38
N SER A 102 35.77 40.31 17.18
CA SER A 102 37.20 40.15 17.44
C SER A 102 37.55 38.89 18.25
N GLU A 103 36.66 38.44 19.12
CA GLU A 103 36.84 37.21 19.91
C GLU A 103 36.63 35.96 19.06
N LEU A 104 35.61 35.97 18.20
CA LEU A 104 35.37 34.90 17.23
C LEU A 104 36.55 34.77 16.26
N GLN A 105 37.01 35.88 15.67
CA GLN A 105 38.15 35.91 14.76
C GLN A 105 39.39 35.33 15.44
N LYS A 106 39.73 35.83 16.64
CA LYS A 106 40.93 35.41 17.37
C LYS A 106 40.95 33.91 17.65
N VAL A 107 39.81 33.30 17.99
CA VAL A 107 39.75 31.87 18.33
C VAL A 107 39.72 30.99 17.09
N VAL A 108 38.98 31.36 16.03
CA VAL A 108 38.93 30.58 14.78
C VAL A 108 40.28 30.62 14.04
N THR A 109 41.07 31.69 14.17
CA THR A 109 42.43 31.74 13.63
C THR A 109 43.46 30.98 14.49
N THR A 110 43.19 30.75 15.79
CA THR A 110 44.14 30.17 16.76
C THR A 110 43.85 28.72 17.16
N MET A 111 42.59 28.25 17.08
CA MET A 111 42.17 26.88 17.40
C MET A 111 41.48 26.21 16.20
N GLY A 112 42.14 25.22 15.60
CA GLY A 112 41.52 24.30 14.63
C GLY A 112 41.83 24.58 13.16
N GLU A 113 40.84 24.35 12.29
CA GLU A 113 40.91 24.62 10.84
C GLU A 113 40.83 26.14 10.60
N LYS A 114 41.83 26.70 9.93
CA LYS A 114 41.93 28.15 9.69
C LYS A 114 40.84 28.60 8.71
N MET A 115 39.87 29.39 9.18
CA MET A 115 38.95 30.12 8.32
C MET A 115 39.55 31.46 7.89
N THR A 116 39.14 32.00 6.75
CA THR A 116 39.57 33.32 6.29
C THR A 116 38.75 34.44 6.93
N ASP A 117 39.25 35.68 6.90
CA ASP A 117 38.56 36.83 7.47
C ASP A 117 37.21 37.09 6.77
N GLU A 118 37.10 36.74 5.48
CA GLU A 118 35.87 36.79 4.71
C GLU A 118 34.83 35.79 5.21
N GLU A 119 35.22 34.54 5.46
CA GLU A 119 34.34 33.49 5.99
C GLU A 119 33.82 33.85 7.39
N VAL A 120 34.68 34.43 8.25
CA VAL A 120 34.29 34.89 9.59
C VAL A 120 33.28 36.03 9.51
N ASN A 121 33.46 36.98 8.58
CA ASN A 121 32.51 38.08 8.36
C ASN A 121 31.15 37.59 7.85
N GLU A 122 31.14 36.65 6.91
CA GLU A 122 29.92 36.06 6.38
C GLU A 122 29.14 35.32 7.47
N ILE A 123 29.82 34.47 8.24
CA ILE A 123 29.24 33.74 9.38
C ILE A 123 28.66 34.73 10.39
N PHE A 124 29.42 35.74 10.81
CA PHE A 124 28.96 36.73 11.80
C PHE A 124 27.70 37.46 11.32
N SER A 125 27.66 37.88 10.06
CA SER A 125 26.52 38.59 9.46
C SER A 125 25.25 37.74 9.32
N LEU A 126 25.41 36.42 9.21
CA LEU A 126 24.31 35.47 9.08
C LEU A 126 23.64 35.18 10.42
N ILE A 127 24.40 35.27 11.52
CA ILE A 127 23.98 34.79 12.84
C ILE A 127 23.52 35.93 13.73
N ASP A 128 24.18 37.10 13.69
CA ASP A 128 23.81 38.31 14.43
C ASP A 128 22.46 38.85 13.93
N THR A 129 21.36 38.35 14.51
CA THR A 129 20.00 38.64 14.02
C THR A 129 19.48 39.94 14.61
N ASN A 130 19.92 40.27 15.83
CA ASN A 130 19.56 41.51 16.50
C ASN A 130 20.42 42.70 16.02
N LYS A 131 21.51 42.44 15.28
CA LYS A 131 22.47 43.41 14.72
C LYS A 131 23.12 44.29 15.79
N ASP A 132 23.35 43.74 16.97
CA ASP A 132 23.99 44.44 18.07
C ASP A 132 25.53 44.37 18.01
N GLY A 133 26.08 43.65 17.03
CA GLY A 133 27.52 43.51 16.82
C GLY A 133 28.19 42.52 17.77
N LYS A 134 27.40 41.72 18.50
CA LYS A 134 27.83 40.65 19.39
C LYS A 134 26.96 39.42 19.16
N LEU A 135 27.45 38.24 19.52
CA LEU A 135 26.67 37.00 19.48
C LEU A 135 26.31 36.60 20.91
N ASP A 136 25.02 36.61 21.23
CA ASP A 136 24.56 36.04 22.49
C ASP A 136 24.55 34.49 22.45
N TYR A 137 24.35 33.86 23.60
CA TYR A 137 24.37 32.40 23.70
C TYR A 137 23.30 31.71 22.83
N ALA A 138 22.11 32.30 22.69
CA ALA A 138 21.04 31.75 21.88
C ALA A 138 21.36 31.87 20.38
N GLU A 139 21.97 32.98 19.96
CA GLU A 139 22.45 33.17 18.59
C GLU A 139 23.61 32.24 18.24
N PHE A 140 24.55 32.03 19.17
CA PHE A 140 25.63 31.07 19.02
C PHE A 140 25.15 29.61 18.98
N CYS A 141 24.16 29.25 19.79
CA CYS A 141 23.53 27.93 19.72
C CYS A 141 22.79 27.73 18.40
N ARG A 142 22.12 28.79 17.90
CA ARG A 142 21.46 28.77 16.60
C ARG A 142 22.46 28.51 15.47
N MET A 143 23.65 29.12 15.50
CA MET A 143 24.72 28.82 14.52
C MET A 143 25.08 27.33 14.46
N LEU A 144 25.26 26.69 15.61
CA LEU A 144 25.73 25.30 15.69
C LEU A 144 24.63 24.27 15.48
N GLY A 145 23.39 24.59 15.84
CA GLY A 145 22.22 23.72 15.67
C GLY A 145 21.50 23.88 14.33
N SER A 146 21.42 25.10 13.77
CA SER A 146 20.42 25.39 12.72
C SER A 146 20.69 24.66 11.42
N THR A 147 21.93 24.59 10.92
CA THR A 147 22.19 23.98 9.61
C THR A 147 22.08 22.45 9.66
N ALA A 148 22.57 21.85 10.74
CA ALA A 148 22.57 20.40 10.94
C ALA A 148 21.17 19.86 11.27
N GLU A 149 20.44 20.51 12.18
CA GLU A 149 19.07 20.12 12.54
C GLU A 149 18.08 20.41 11.39
N GLN A 150 18.28 21.48 10.61
CA GLN A 150 17.44 21.76 9.43
C GLN A 150 17.65 20.73 8.33
N CYS A 151 18.89 20.30 8.04
CA CYS A 151 19.13 19.24 7.05
C CYS A 151 18.53 17.91 7.51
N GLN A 152 18.73 17.54 8.78
CA GLN A 152 18.16 16.31 9.34
C GLN A 152 16.62 16.33 9.34
N THR A 153 16.02 17.44 9.77
CA THR A 153 14.56 17.62 9.79
C THR A 153 14.00 17.63 8.37
N ALA A 154 14.63 18.34 7.42
CA ALA A 154 14.20 18.36 6.02
C ALA A 154 14.36 16.98 5.35
N ALA A 155 15.41 16.22 5.68
CA ALA A 155 15.60 14.87 5.16
C ALA A 155 14.53 13.90 5.71
N LEU A 156 14.20 13.99 7.00
CA LEU A 156 13.13 13.22 7.63
C LEU A 156 11.75 13.62 7.08
N GLU A 157 11.46 14.91 6.99
CA GLU A 157 10.21 15.42 6.42
C GLU A 157 10.07 15.02 4.95
N LYS A 158 11.16 15.03 4.18
CA LYS A 158 11.16 14.57 2.78
C LYS A 158 10.97 13.06 2.68
N LEU A 159 11.61 12.26 3.54
CA LEU A 159 11.41 10.81 3.57
C LEU A 159 9.99 10.45 4.01
N GLU A 160 9.46 11.12 5.03
CA GLU A 160 8.08 10.97 5.47
C GLU A 160 7.07 11.48 4.45
N ALA A 161 7.36 12.60 3.77
CA ALA A 161 6.52 13.13 2.72
C ALA A 161 6.53 12.20 1.51
N ASP A 162 7.68 11.66 1.09
CA ASP A 162 7.78 10.67 0.02
C ASP A 162 7.09 9.35 0.39
N ALA A 163 7.25 8.88 1.63
CA ALA A 163 6.58 7.68 2.13
C ALA A 163 5.08 7.88 2.28
N LYS A 164 4.62 9.03 2.80
CA LYS A 164 3.20 9.39 2.90
C LYS A 164 2.62 9.67 1.52
N LEU A 165 3.36 10.28 0.59
CA LEU A 165 2.95 10.52 -0.79
C LEU A 165 2.88 9.21 -1.57
N ARG A 166 3.79 8.25 -1.38
CA ARG A 166 3.72 6.91 -2.00
C ARG A 166 2.61 6.05 -1.37
N ARG A 167 2.37 6.16 -0.06
CA ARG A 167 1.27 5.50 0.66
C ARG A 167 -0.12 6.14 0.42
N GLN A 168 -0.19 7.45 0.17
CA GLN A 168 -1.44 8.19 -0.08
C GLN A 168 -1.72 8.40 -1.58
N ASN A 169 -0.72 8.35 -2.47
CA ASN A 169 -0.92 8.39 -3.92
C ASN A 169 -1.24 7.02 -4.52
N PHE A 170 -1.19 5.95 -3.72
CA PHE A 170 -2.25 4.93 -3.80
C PHE A 170 -3.58 5.58 -3.34
N GLY A 171 -4.19 6.35 -4.25
CA GLY A 171 -5.54 6.87 -4.10
C GLY A 171 -5.72 8.29 -3.52
N ASN A 172 -5.12 9.33 -4.11
CA ASN A 172 -5.77 10.63 -4.43
C ASN A 172 -4.75 11.74 -4.72
N GLN A 173 -4.72 12.24 -5.96
CA GLN A 173 -4.66 13.69 -6.21
C GLN A 173 -5.59 14.04 -7.39
N SER A 174 -6.44 15.02 -7.14
CA SER A 174 -7.17 15.80 -8.13
C SER A 174 -6.25 16.95 -8.55
N ASP A 175 -5.66 16.88 -9.74
CA ASP A 175 -4.97 18.02 -10.34
C ASP A 175 -5.90 18.76 -11.29
N ILE A 176 -6.40 19.90 -10.80
CA ILE A 176 -6.63 21.08 -11.65
C ILE A 176 -5.57 22.08 -11.22
N SER A 177 -4.51 22.21 -12.02
CA SER A 177 -3.64 23.38 -11.97
C SER A 177 -4.12 24.44 -12.98
N PRO A 178 -4.16 25.73 -12.61
CA PRO A 178 -4.76 26.80 -13.40
C PRO A 178 -3.71 27.53 -14.27
N LYS A 179 -4.11 28.00 -15.47
CA LYS A 179 -3.52 29.19 -16.11
C LYS A 179 -4.55 29.99 -16.92
N SER A 180 -4.70 31.27 -16.51
CA SER A 180 -4.91 32.55 -17.24
C SER A 180 -5.82 32.60 -18.49
N SER A 181 -6.64 33.62 -18.79
CA SER A 181 -6.93 34.95 -18.24
C SER A 181 -7.98 35.65 -19.14
N VAL A 182 -8.74 36.59 -18.56
CA VAL A 182 -9.35 37.85 -19.14
C VAL A 182 -10.87 38.02 -18.92
N SER A 183 -11.16 39.19 -18.35
CA SER A 183 -12.31 39.81 -17.65
C SER A 183 -13.52 40.26 -18.54
N PRO A 184 -14.42 41.19 -18.10
CA PRO A 184 -15.53 41.01 -17.14
C PRO A 184 -16.89 41.56 -17.66
N ALA A 185 -18.05 41.07 -17.17
CA ALA A 185 -19.28 41.88 -17.18
C ALA A 185 -20.38 41.37 -16.22
N ALA A 186 -20.75 42.26 -15.30
CA ALA A 186 -22.08 42.58 -14.75
C ALA A 186 -23.02 41.47 -14.21
N ALA A 187 -23.30 41.58 -12.90
CA ALA A 187 -24.51 41.06 -12.25
C ALA A 187 -25.77 41.89 -12.63
N PRO A 188 -27.01 41.41 -12.36
CA PRO A 188 -27.60 41.56 -11.02
C PRO A 188 -28.49 40.38 -10.54
N PRO A 189 -28.96 40.40 -9.27
CA PRO A 189 -29.58 39.25 -8.58
C PRO A 189 -31.11 39.25 -8.64
N LEU A 190 -31.72 38.06 -8.52
CA LEU A 190 -33.15 37.89 -8.26
C LEU A 190 -33.39 37.67 -6.76
N GLN A 191 -34.18 38.58 -6.18
CA GLN A 191 -34.78 38.48 -4.86
C GLN A 191 -36.09 37.70 -4.91
N ASP A 192 -36.27 36.95 -3.83
CA ASP A 192 -37.47 36.29 -3.33
C ASP A 192 -38.61 37.27 -2.99
N LYS A 193 -39.86 36.76 -3.09
CA LYS A 193 -41.06 36.99 -2.25
C LYS A 193 -42.36 37.25 -3.01
N GLY A 194 -43.40 36.50 -2.62
CA GLY A 194 -44.75 37.06 -2.45
C GLY A 194 -45.92 36.25 -3.01
N GLU A 195 -46.42 35.28 -2.24
CA GLU A 195 -47.88 35.10 -2.02
C GLU A 195 -48.44 36.35 -1.30
N PRO A 196 -49.76 36.69 -1.28
CA PRO A 196 -50.88 35.76 -0.94
C PRO A 196 -52.27 36.06 -1.55
N ASP A 197 -53.24 35.18 -1.32
CA ASP A 197 -54.59 35.49 -0.75
C ASP A 197 -55.46 34.21 -0.74
N ALA A 198 -55.87 33.72 0.44
CA ALA A 198 -57.16 33.99 1.11
C ALA A 198 -58.37 33.38 0.37
N ALA A 199 -59.34 32.71 0.96
CA ALA A 199 -59.70 32.28 2.30
C ALA A 199 -60.87 31.30 2.12
N LEU A 200 -61.16 30.42 3.10
CA LEU A 200 -62.53 30.10 3.48
C LEU A 200 -62.55 29.40 4.86
N LEU A 201 -63.24 30.06 5.78
CA LEU A 201 -63.49 29.68 7.17
C LEU A 201 -64.70 28.73 7.26
N ARG A 202 -64.69 27.77 8.21
CA ARG A 202 -65.63 27.70 9.37
C ARG A 202 -65.53 26.37 10.16
N LYS A 203 -64.93 26.48 11.36
CA LYS A 203 -65.38 26.13 12.72
C LYS A 203 -66.36 24.97 12.97
N ASP A 204 -65.94 24.00 13.83
CA ASP A 204 -66.52 23.63 15.16
C ASP A 204 -65.82 22.35 15.70
N SER A 205 -64.99 22.39 16.76
CA SER A 205 -65.23 22.43 18.23
C SER A 205 -65.33 21.04 18.96
N ARG A 206 -64.16 20.60 19.48
CA ARG A 206 -63.82 19.78 20.70
C ARG A 206 -64.66 18.56 21.12
N SER A 207 -64.03 17.38 21.28
CA SER A 207 -63.34 16.90 22.52
C SER A 207 -62.94 15.40 22.50
N SER A 208 -61.78 15.08 23.12
CA SER A 208 -61.29 13.80 23.74
C SER A 208 -61.32 12.49 22.91
N SER A 209 -60.36 11.56 22.88
CA SER A 209 -59.27 11.15 23.78
C SER A 209 -58.35 10.15 23.02
N ARG A 210 -57.05 10.11 23.36
CA ARG A 210 -55.94 9.24 22.89
C ARG A 210 -56.29 7.85 22.31
N PRO A 211 -55.47 7.33 21.36
CA PRO A 211 -54.50 6.31 21.78
C PRO A 211 -53.10 6.35 21.11
N SER A 212 -52.13 5.87 21.90
CA SER A 212 -51.06 4.93 21.53
C SER A 212 -49.95 5.35 20.55
N SER A 213 -48.78 5.63 21.15
CA SER A 213 -47.40 5.40 20.67
C SER A 213 -47.19 5.21 19.16
N ALA A 214 -46.54 6.22 18.58
CA ALA A 214 -45.96 6.20 17.25
C ALA A 214 -45.02 5.00 17.06
N ARG A 215 -45.53 3.95 16.43
CA ARG A 215 -44.70 3.03 15.64
C ARG A 215 -44.34 3.82 14.38
N SER A 216 -43.26 4.60 14.44
CA SER A 216 -42.67 5.18 13.23
C SER A 216 -42.46 4.02 12.27
N ARG A 217 -43.23 4.01 11.17
CA ARG A 217 -43.13 2.97 10.14
C ARG A 217 -41.77 3.15 9.50
N ARG A 218 -40.74 2.48 10.02
CA ARG A 218 -39.43 2.38 9.37
C ARG A 218 -39.69 1.86 7.97
N SER A 219 -39.34 2.66 6.98
CA SER A 219 -39.58 2.32 5.59
C SER A 219 -38.45 1.40 5.15
N SER A 220 -38.66 0.11 5.37
CA SER A 220 -37.68 -0.94 5.10
C SER A 220 -38.02 -1.73 3.85
N ILE A 221 -36.99 -2.31 3.25
CA ILE A 221 -37.11 -3.36 2.24
C ILE A 221 -36.44 -4.63 2.75
N SER A 222 -36.95 -5.79 2.34
CA SER A 222 -36.42 -7.09 2.71
C SER A 222 -36.11 -7.91 1.48
N THR A 223 -34.94 -8.53 1.45
CA THR A 223 -34.46 -9.41 0.39
C THR A 223 -34.16 -10.78 0.99
N ALA A 224 -34.78 -11.82 0.46
CA ALA A 224 -34.50 -13.21 0.83
C ALA A 224 -34.14 -14.01 -0.42
N ILE A 225 -32.95 -14.62 -0.44
CA ILE A 225 -32.44 -15.43 -1.54
C ILE A 225 -31.93 -16.75 -0.95
N THR A 226 -32.45 -17.86 -1.45
CA THR A 226 -31.97 -19.21 -1.10
C THR A 226 -31.02 -19.71 -2.17
N MET A 227 -29.85 -20.17 -1.74
CA MET A 227 -28.77 -20.62 -2.59
C MET A 227 -28.44 -22.09 -2.29
N ALA A 228 -28.64 -22.95 -3.28
CA ALA A 228 -28.35 -24.38 -3.16
C ALA A 228 -26.85 -24.65 -2.98
N ALA A 229 -26.52 -25.82 -2.42
CA ALA A 229 -25.15 -26.28 -2.26
C ALA A 229 -24.40 -26.36 -3.60
N SER A 230 -23.10 -26.05 -3.59
CA SER A 230 -22.27 -26.00 -4.80
C SER A 230 -22.21 -27.35 -5.53
N SER A 231 -22.36 -28.47 -4.82
CA SER A 231 -22.38 -29.84 -5.40
C SER A 231 -23.59 -30.12 -6.30
N THR A 232 -24.64 -29.30 -6.21
CA THR A 232 -25.91 -29.50 -6.95
C THR A 232 -26.04 -28.58 -8.17
N ARG A 233 -25.14 -27.59 -8.32
CA ARG A 233 -25.18 -26.59 -9.38
C ARG A 233 -24.07 -26.87 -10.38
N SER A 234 -24.41 -27.55 -11.48
CA SER A 234 -23.52 -27.69 -12.63
C SER A 234 -24.07 -26.88 -13.81
N ALA A 235 -24.01 -25.55 -13.71
CA ALA A 235 -24.02 -24.74 -14.93
C ALA A 235 -22.64 -24.91 -15.57
N LYS A 236 -22.45 -26.03 -16.28
CA LYS A 236 -21.18 -26.33 -16.93
C LYS A 236 -21.03 -25.40 -18.11
N LEU A 237 -20.27 -24.32 -17.95
CA LEU A 237 -19.58 -23.78 -19.11
C LEU A 237 -18.65 -24.89 -19.60
N VAL A 238 -18.98 -25.51 -20.73
CA VAL A 238 -18.21 -26.63 -21.26
C VAL A 238 -16.90 -26.05 -21.78
N GLU A 239 -15.79 -26.46 -21.15
CA GLU A 239 -14.44 -26.20 -21.63
C GLU A 239 -14.39 -26.55 -23.13
N PRO A 240 -13.91 -25.65 -24.01
CA PRO A 240 -13.81 -25.93 -25.43
C PRO A 240 -13.06 -27.25 -25.64
N LYS A 241 -13.61 -28.17 -26.43
CA LYS A 241 -12.99 -29.49 -26.66
C LYS A 241 -11.59 -29.38 -27.29
N SER A 242 -11.33 -28.29 -28.00
CA SER A 242 -10.06 -27.93 -28.63
C SER A 242 -9.22 -26.94 -27.82
N LEU A 243 -9.50 -26.70 -26.53
CA LEU A 243 -8.78 -25.70 -25.73
C LEU A 243 -7.25 -25.94 -25.69
N GLN A 244 -6.82 -27.20 -25.77
CA GLN A 244 -5.41 -27.58 -25.82
C GLN A 244 -4.70 -27.16 -27.12
N GLU A 245 -5.47 -26.92 -28.19
CA GLU A 245 -4.98 -26.45 -29.49
C GLU A 245 -4.97 -24.91 -29.58
N TRP A 246 -5.61 -24.23 -28.63
CA TRP A 246 -5.68 -22.77 -28.59
C TRP A 246 -4.35 -22.17 -28.14
N HIS A 247 -4.09 -20.94 -28.56
CA HIS A 247 -2.96 -20.21 -28.05
C HIS A 247 -3.15 -19.88 -26.57
N HIS A 248 -2.13 -20.16 -25.77
CA HIS A 248 -2.18 -20.01 -24.31
C HIS A 248 -1.12 -19.02 -23.83
N SER A 249 -1.51 -18.21 -22.86
CA SER A 249 -0.62 -17.38 -22.04
C SER A 249 -1.15 -17.41 -20.61
N HIS A 250 -0.24 -17.40 -19.64
CA HIS A 250 -0.59 -17.34 -18.23
C HIS A 250 0.31 -16.35 -17.50
N LEU A 251 -0.18 -15.83 -16.39
CA LEU A 251 0.61 -15.11 -15.40
C LEU A 251 0.09 -15.44 -14.00
N LYS A 252 1.01 -15.52 -13.05
CA LYS A 252 0.68 -15.58 -11.63
C LYS A 252 0.38 -14.19 -11.08
N GLY A 253 -0.18 -14.18 -9.88
CA GLY A 253 -0.43 -12.99 -9.09
C GLY A 253 -0.73 -13.35 -7.66
N CYS A 254 -0.98 -12.33 -6.86
CA CYS A 254 -1.35 -12.53 -5.47
C CYS A 254 -2.33 -11.45 -5.01
N PHE A 255 -3.35 -11.88 -4.28
CA PHE A 255 -4.13 -10.98 -3.45
C PHE A 255 -3.41 -10.78 -2.13
N PHE A 256 -3.22 -9.55 -1.71
CA PHE A 256 -2.68 -9.23 -0.41
C PHE A 256 -3.69 -8.46 0.42
N LEU A 257 -3.76 -8.77 1.70
CA LEU A 257 -4.60 -8.08 2.67
C LEU A 257 -3.80 -6.96 3.34
N GLU A 258 -4.23 -5.72 3.13
CA GLU A 258 -3.62 -4.54 3.72
C GLU A 258 -4.12 -4.29 5.16
N GLU A 259 -3.44 -3.41 5.90
CA GLU A 259 -3.76 -3.17 7.31
C GLU A 259 -5.17 -2.62 7.54
N ASP A 260 -5.71 -1.87 6.58
CA ASP A 260 -7.06 -1.32 6.60
C ASP A 260 -8.15 -2.35 6.24
N GLY A 261 -7.73 -3.59 5.93
CA GLY A 261 -8.60 -4.69 5.53
C GLY A 261 -8.97 -4.68 4.04
N SER A 262 -8.40 -3.77 3.24
CA SER A 262 -8.55 -3.81 1.79
C SER A 262 -7.73 -4.94 1.18
N VAL A 263 -8.21 -5.47 0.06
CA VAL A 263 -7.48 -6.49 -0.71
C VAL A 263 -6.92 -5.84 -1.96
N VAL A 264 -5.61 -5.92 -2.14
CA VAL A 264 -4.89 -5.40 -3.31
C VAL A 264 -4.30 -6.54 -4.13
N SER A 265 -4.13 -6.31 -5.42
CA SER A 265 -3.44 -7.22 -6.32
C SER A 265 -2.90 -6.45 -7.51
N LEU A 266 -1.97 -7.03 -8.25
CA LEU A 266 -1.61 -6.53 -9.58
C LEU A 266 -2.81 -6.54 -10.52
N GLN A 267 -2.77 -5.67 -11.53
CA GLN A 267 -3.66 -5.71 -12.68
C GLN A 267 -2.89 -6.27 -13.87
N TYR A 268 -3.61 -6.67 -14.92
CA TYR A 268 -2.97 -7.20 -16.11
C TYR A 268 -3.46 -6.50 -17.37
N ARG A 269 -2.53 -6.25 -18.29
CA ARG A 269 -2.82 -5.83 -19.65
C ARG A 269 -2.93 -7.08 -20.52
N LEU A 270 -4.04 -7.20 -21.23
CA LEU A 270 -4.25 -8.21 -22.26
C LEU A 270 -4.38 -7.52 -23.62
N ASP A 271 -3.41 -7.74 -24.50
CA ASP A 271 -3.47 -7.28 -25.89
C ASP A 271 -3.93 -8.42 -26.80
N ILE A 272 -5.01 -8.17 -27.54
CA ILE A 272 -5.60 -9.08 -28.51
C ILE A 272 -5.32 -8.52 -29.92
N PRO A 273 -4.46 -9.17 -30.72
CA PRO A 273 -4.06 -8.63 -32.02
C PRO A 273 -5.17 -8.68 -33.09
N GLN A 274 -6.11 -9.63 -32.98
CA GLN A 274 -7.21 -9.79 -33.92
C GLN A 274 -8.44 -10.36 -33.21
N HIS A 275 -9.62 -10.16 -33.80
CA HIS A 275 -10.86 -10.72 -33.26
C HIS A 275 -10.76 -12.24 -33.06
N THR A 276 -11.07 -12.73 -31.86
CA THR A 276 -10.97 -14.16 -31.53
C THR A 276 -11.90 -14.54 -30.37
N THR A 277 -12.18 -15.83 -30.23
CA THR A 277 -12.80 -16.39 -29.03
C THR A 277 -11.77 -16.49 -27.91
N VAL A 278 -12.13 -15.99 -26.73
CA VAL A 278 -11.27 -16.01 -25.54
C VAL A 278 -11.91 -16.84 -24.44
N TYR A 279 -11.09 -17.68 -23.80
CA TYR A 279 -11.43 -18.39 -22.57
C TYR A 279 -10.44 -17.96 -21.47
N LEU A 280 -10.97 -17.31 -20.43
CA LEU A 280 -10.20 -16.83 -19.29
C LEU A 280 -10.49 -17.69 -18.08
N SER A 281 -9.46 -17.97 -17.28
CA SER A 281 -9.64 -18.55 -15.95
C SER A 281 -8.78 -17.87 -14.90
N ILE A 282 -9.26 -17.86 -13.66
CA ILE A 282 -8.49 -17.49 -12.47
C ILE A 282 -8.73 -18.54 -11.39
N GLN A 283 -7.68 -18.95 -10.69
CA GLN A 283 -7.76 -19.89 -9.57
C GLN A 283 -6.70 -19.61 -8.52
N PRO A 284 -6.99 -19.84 -7.22
CA PRO A 284 -5.98 -19.86 -6.18
C PRO A 284 -4.86 -20.85 -6.51
N LEU A 285 -3.62 -20.49 -6.16
CA LEU A 285 -2.45 -21.35 -6.32
C LEU A 285 -2.17 -22.06 -4.99
N ASN A 286 -2.10 -23.38 -5.02
CA ASN A 286 -1.72 -24.20 -3.87
C ASN A 286 -0.19 -24.33 -3.82
N LEU A 287 0.43 -23.72 -2.81
CA LEU A 287 1.88 -23.77 -2.60
C LEU A 287 2.32 -24.92 -1.69
N SER A 288 1.38 -25.67 -1.11
CA SER A 288 1.70 -26.73 -0.15
C SER A 288 2.60 -27.82 -0.76
N GLN A 289 3.73 -28.08 -0.08
CA GLN A 289 4.68 -29.13 -0.46
C GLN A 289 4.17 -30.55 -0.13
N THR A 290 3.09 -30.65 0.65
CA THR A 290 2.47 -31.92 1.05
C THR A 290 1.09 -32.05 0.41
N GLN A 291 0.92 -33.05 -0.47
CA GLN A 291 -0.33 -33.27 -1.22
C GLN A 291 -1.59 -33.39 -0.34
N ASP A 292 -1.45 -33.72 0.95
CA ASP A 292 -2.58 -34.00 1.86
C ASP A 292 -3.09 -32.77 2.65
N GLN A 293 -2.42 -31.62 2.59
CA GLN A 293 -2.90 -30.40 3.26
C GLN A 293 -2.94 -29.22 2.26
N PRO A 294 -4.13 -28.79 1.80
CA PRO A 294 -4.24 -27.62 0.94
C PRO A 294 -3.93 -26.35 1.72
N SER A 295 -3.33 -25.36 1.04
CA SER A 295 -3.08 -24.04 1.62
C SER A 295 -4.37 -23.41 2.19
N PRO A 296 -4.28 -22.61 3.28
CA PRO A 296 -5.46 -22.08 3.97
C PRO A 296 -6.31 -21.15 3.09
N TRP A 297 -5.71 -20.51 2.08
CA TRP A 297 -6.37 -19.61 1.15
C TRP A 297 -7.06 -20.31 -0.04
N MET A 298 -7.03 -21.65 -0.14
CA MET A 298 -7.74 -22.37 -1.22
C MET A 298 -9.27 -22.18 -1.19
N SER A 299 -9.80 -21.67 -0.08
CA SER A 299 -11.22 -21.30 0.04
C SER A 299 -11.51 -19.85 -0.34
N VAL A 300 -10.50 -19.01 -0.61
CA VAL A 300 -10.68 -17.61 -0.97
C VAL A 300 -11.35 -17.53 -2.34
N ASP A 301 -12.33 -16.63 -2.46
CA ASP A 301 -12.98 -16.37 -3.73
C ASP A 301 -12.09 -15.51 -4.62
N THR A 302 -11.96 -15.94 -5.87
CA THR A 302 -11.22 -15.23 -6.90
C THR A 302 -12.13 -14.97 -8.09
N ALA A 303 -12.06 -13.76 -8.63
CA ALA A 303 -12.75 -13.39 -9.85
C ALA A 303 -11.86 -12.43 -10.64
N LEU A 304 -12.13 -12.30 -11.93
CA LEU A 304 -11.40 -11.48 -12.86
C LEU A 304 -12.42 -10.67 -13.66
N LEU A 305 -12.35 -9.34 -13.54
CA LEU A 305 -13.15 -8.44 -14.36
C LEU A 305 -12.38 -8.13 -15.64
N VAL A 306 -13.08 -8.23 -16.77
CA VAL A 306 -12.56 -7.88 -18.10
C VAL A 306 -13.14 -6.54 -18.49
N ILE A 307 -12.27 -5.54 -18.69
CA ILE A 307 -12.66 -4.22 -19.17
C ILE A 307 -11.87 -3.87 -20.43
N ARG A 308 -12.49 -3.18 -21.38
CA ARG A 308 -11.76 -2.61 -22.52
C ARG A 308 -10.96 -1.40 -22.05
N ALA A 309 -9.68 -1.32 -22.39
CA ALA A 309 -8.88 -0.14 -22.15
C ALA A 309 -9.33 0.96 -23.14
N ASN A 310 -10.02 1.99 -22.64
CA ASN A 310 -10.37 3.17 -23.42
C ASN A 310 -9.61 4.35 -22.82
N GLU A 311 -8.80 5.02 -23.63
CA GLU A 311 -8.02 6.19 -23.22
C GLU A 311 -8.97 7.31 -22.73
N GLY A 312 -8.94 7.60 -21.42
CA GLY A 312 -9.48 8.85 -20.87
C GLY A 312 -10.97 8.90 -20.51
N LYS A 313 -11.71 7.79 -20.48
CA LYS A 313 -13.08 7.77 -19.91
C LYS A 313 -13.15 6.87 -18.68
N GLU A 314 -13.51 7.43 -17.53
CA GLU A 314 -13.91 6.66 -16.35
C GLU A 314 -15.08 5.68 -16.66
N ASP A 315 -15.75 5.87 -17.80
CA ASP A 315 -16.85 5.09 -18.38
C ASP A 315 -16.44 3.80 -19.15
N SER A 316 -15.33 3.14 -18.79
CA SER A 316 -15.02 1.82 -19.39
C SER A 316 -16.07 0.75 -19.07
N ASN A 317 -16.65 0.15 -20.10
CA ASN A 317 -17.65 -0.92 -19.96
C ASN A 317 -17.00 -2.22 -19.47
N VAL A 318 -17.62 -2.83 -18.46
CA VAL A 318 -17.29 -4.19 -18.02
C VAL A 318 -17.83 -5.17 -19.04
N LEU A 319 -16.94 -5.92 -19.69
CA LEU A 319 -17.26 -6.89 -20.73
C LEU A 319 -17.61 -8.26 -20.14
N GLY A 320 -16.96 -8.61 -19.03
CA GLY A 320 -17.09 -9.93 -18.43
C GLY A 320 -16.59 -9.98 -17.00
N VAL A 321 -17.06 -10.98 -16.27
CA VAL A 321 -16.54 -11.36 -14.95
C VAL A 321 -16.44 -12.87 -14.89
N THR A 322 -15.32 -13.41 -14.41
CA THR A 322 -15.20 -14.86 -14.16
C THR A 322 -16.01 -15.23 -12.91
N GLU A 323 -17.28 -15.59 -13.11
CA GLU A 323 -18.18 -15.98 -12.01
C GLU A 323 -18.66 -17.43 -12.10
N MET A 324 -18.40 -18.09 -13.23
CA MET A 324 -18.73 -19.49 -13.42
C MET A 324 -17.64 -20.34 -12.78
N ARG A 325 -18.03 -21.34 -11.99
CA ARG A 325 -17.07 -22.17 -11.29
C ARG A 325 -16.90 -23.54 -11.95
N ASP A 326 -15.66 -23.88 -12.27
CA ASP A 326 -15.23 -25.23 -12.63
C ASP A 326 -14.18 -25.73 -11.62
N LYS A 327 -14.62 -26.58 -10.67
CA LYS A 327 -13.81 -27.01 -9.52
C LYS A 327 -13.29 -25.82 -8.70
N GLU A 328 -12.00 -25.53 -8.75
CA GLU A 328 -11.34 -24.41 -8.07
C GLU A 328 -11.11 -23.21 -9.01
N ARG A 329 -11.46 -23.35 -10.30
CA ARG A 329 -11.31 -22.32 -11.34
C ARG A 329 -12.57 -21.50 -11.48
N PHE A 330 -12.39 -20.19 -11.62
CA PHE A 330 -13.43 -19.26 -12.04
C PHE A 330 -13.20 -18.86 -13.47
N VAL A 331 -14.20 -19.03 -14.33
CA VAL A 331 -14.04 -18.98 -15.79
C VAL A 331 -14.95 -17.97 -16.46
N TRP A 332 -14.51 -17.46 -17.59
CA TRP A 332 -15.28 -16.61 -18.51
C TRP A 332 -14.94 -16.98 -19.95
N LYS A 333 -15.96 -17.02 -20.82
CA LYS A 333 -15.78 -17.22 -22.26
C LYS A 333 -16.56 -16.15 -23.01
N GLY A 334 -15.94 -15.57 -24.03
CA GLY A 334 -16.57 -14.59 -24.90
C GLY A 334 -15.72 -14.27 -26.12
N GLU A 335 -16.24 -13.45 -27.02
CA GLU A 335 -15.51 -12.92 -28.17
C GLU A 335 -14.91 -11.56 -27.82
N LEU A 336 -13.63 -11.36 -28.14
CA LEU A 336 -12.95 -10.08 -28.00
C LEU A 336 -12.47 -9.60 -29.38
N SER A 337 -12.78 -8.35 -29.73
CA SER A 337 -12.22 -7.69 -30.92
C SER A 337 -10.75 -7.32 -30.70
N GLU A 338 -10.05 -6.90 -31.75
CA GLU A 338 -8.69 -6.36 -31.60
C GLU A 338 -8.65 -5.19 -30.59
N GLY A 339 -7.54 -5.10 -29.86
CA GLY A 339 -7.23 -4.00 -28.95
C GLY A 339 -6.75 -4.47 -27.58
N THR A 340 -6.67 -3.49 -26.67
CA THR A 340 -6.16 -3.67 -25.32
C THR A 340 -7.28 -3.78 -24.31
N TYR A 341 -7.14 -4.73 -23.40
CA TYR A 341 -8.05 -5.00 -22.29
C TYR A 341 -7.28 -4.95 -20.98
N LEU A 342 -7.97 -4.57 -19.91
CA LEU A 342 -7.44 -4.69 -18.56
C LEU A 342 -8.19 -5.83 -17.86
N LEU A 343 -7.42 -6.69 -17.22
CA LEU A 343 -7.91 -7.75 -16.35
C LEU A 343 -7.68 -7.29 -14.91
N LEU A 344 -8.76 -7.17 -14.16
CA LEU A 344 -8.74 -6.70 -12.77
C LEU A 344 -9.11 -7.88 -11.85
N PRO A 345 -8.13 -8.50 -11.17
CA PRO A 345 -8.42 -9.52 -10.19
C PRO A 345 -9.22 -8.95 -9.02
N LEU A 346 -10.10 -9.76 -8.47
CA LEU A 346 -11.00 -9.42 -7.39
C LEU A 346 -11.11 -10.59 -6.42
N SER A 347 -10.89 -10.33 -5.14
CA SER A 347 -11.45 -11.12 -4.05
C SER A 347 -12.44 -10.25 -3.30
N THR A 348 -13.55 -10.83 -2.83
CA THR A 348 -14.56 -10.07 -2.07
C THR A 348 -14.13 -9.74 -0.64
N GLY A 349 -13.02 -10.35 -0.16
CA GLY A 349 -12.58 -10.21 1.23
C GLY A 349 -13.49 -10.92 2.24
N CYS A 350 -14.41 -11.79 1.78
CA CYS A 350 -15.27 -12.57 2.69
C CYS A 350 -14.46 -13.61 3.49
N ARG A 351 -13.41 -14.17 2.89
CA ARG A 351 -12.61 -15.27 3.46
C ARG A 351 -11.13 -14.95 3.60
N LEU A 352 -10.61 -14.01 2.83
CA LEU A 352 -9.27 -13.43 3.03
C LEU A 352 -9.39 -12.31 4.06
N VAL A 353 -9.28 -12.68 5.34
CA VAL A 353 -9.46 -11.75 6.48
C VAL A 353 -8.37 -11.95 7.51
N ARG A 354 -8.03 -10.87 8.21
CA ARG A 354 -6.95 -10.85 9.19
C ARG A 354 -7.28 -11.73 10.38
N ASN A 355 -6.58 -12.84 10.55
CA ASN A 355 -6.84 -13.79 11.62
C ASN A 355 -5.89 -13.55 12.80
N ARG A 356 -6.33 -12.77 13.80
CA ARG A 356 -5.57 -12.48 15.03
C ARG A 356 -5.60 -13.65 16.03
N LYS A 357 -5.35 -14.88 15.58
CA LYS A 357 -5.10 -15.96 16.55
C LYS A 357 -3.74 -15.70 17.20
N PRO A 358 -3.67 -15.53 18.53
CA PRO A 358 -2.38 -15.37 19.19
C PRO A 358 -1.61 -16.68 19.06
N THR A 359 -0.47 -16.63 18.36
CA THR A 359 0.50 -17.73 18.35
C THR A 359 1.34 -17.65 19.62
N ALA A 360 1.55 -18.80 20.26
CA ALA A 360 2.22 -18.88 21.56
C ALA A 360 3.73 -18.59 21.49
N THR A 361 4.37 -18.84 20.34
CA THR A 361 5.81 -18.66 20.10
C THR A 361 6.09 -18.42 18.62
N SER A 362 6.89 -17.41 18.29
CA SER A 362 7.42 -17.18 16.93
C SER A 362 8.64 -18.07 16.70
N PRO A 363 8.75 -18.78 15.56
CA PRO A 363 9.91 -19.61 15.25
C PRO A 363 11.16 -18.75 15.04
N GLU A 364 12.33 -19.32 15.26
CA GLU A 364 13.59 -18.69 14.83
C GLU A 364 13.74 -18.80 13.32
N LEU A 365 14.19 -17.72 12.66
CA LEU A 365 14.39 -17.72 11.20
C LEU A 365 15.78 -18.23 10.81
N VAL A 366 16.78 -18.02 11.67
CA VAL A 366 18.16 -18.43 11.46
C VAL A 366 18.71 -19.09 12.72
N TYR A 367 19.70 -19.96 12.54
CA TYR A 367 20.48 -20.54 13.62
C TYR A 367 21.97 -20.49 13.27
N ARG A 368 22.83 -20.56 14.30
CA ARG A 368 24.27 -20.68 14.10
C ARG A 368 24.65 -22.15 14.08
N ASN A 369 25.27 -22.60 12.99
CA ASN A 369 25.77 -23.97 12.88
C ASN A 369 26.91 -24.18 13.89
N GLN A 370 26.84 -25.26 14.66
CA GLN A 370 27.80 -25.56 15.73
C GLN A 370 29.19 -25.95 15.19
N ASP A 371 29.26 -26.50 13.98
CA ASP A 371 30.49 -26.99 13.37
C ASP A 371 31.23 -25.90 12.58
N SER A 372 30.51 -25.09 11.79
CA SER A 372 31.11 -24.01 10.98
C SER A 372 31.12 -22.64 11.69
N GLY A 373 30.24 -22.44 12.67
CA GLY A 373 30.02 -21.13 13.30
C GLY A 373 29.27 -20.13 12.41
N GLU A 374 28.87 -20.51 11.20
CA GLU A 374 28.14 -19.67 10.24
C GLU A 374 26.64 -19.65 10.53
N LEU A 375 25.96 -18.60 10.10
CA LEU A 375 24.51 -18.49 10.17
C LEU A 375 23.87 -19.28 9.03
N GLU A 376 22.80 -20.00 9.33
CA GLU A 376 22.01 -20.77 8.37
C GLU A 376 20.52 -20.49 8.56
N LEU A 377 19.77 -20.50 7.46
CA LEU A 377 18.31 -20.39 7.47
C LEU A 377 17.68 -21.67 8.05
N THR A 378 16.67 -21.54 8.92
CA THR A 378 15.87 -22.68 9.37
C THR A 378 15.09 -23.31 8.21
N LYS A 379 14.70 -24.58 8.36
CA LYS A 379 13.95 -25.31 7.31
C LYS A 379 12.61 -24.63 7.02
N GLU A 380 11.94 -24.17 8.07
CA GLU A 380 10.65 -23.49 8.02
C GLU A 380 10.79 -22.14 7.31
N PHE A 381 11.83 -21.36 7.62
CA PHE A 381 12.06 -20.09 6.95
C PHE A 381 12.47 -20.26 5.48
N ARG A 382 13.28 -21.26 5.15
CA ARG A 382 13.58 -21.64 3.75
C ARG A 382 12.31 -21.98 2.97
N ALA A 383 11.37 -22.69 3.59
CA ALA A 383 10.09 -22.99 2.96
C ALA A 383 9.27 -21.71 2.72
N ALA A 384 9.17 -20.82 3.70
CA ALA A 384 8.49 -19.54 3.56
C ALA A 384 9.10 -18.65 2.46
N LEU A 385 10.43 -18.55 2.39
CA LEU A 385 11.12 -17.82 1.31
C LEU A 385 10.92 -18.49 -0.06
N SER A 386 10.82 -19.82 -0.12
CA SER A 386 10.51 -20.54 -1.36
C SER A 386 9.08 -20.25 -1.82
N ASP A 387 8.13 -20.18 -0.89
CA ASP A 387 6.75 -19.78 -1.20
C ASP A 387 6.70 -18.32 -1.69
N ILE A 388 7.46 -17.41 -1.08
CA ILE A 388 7.62 -16.02 -1.57
C ILE A 388 8.15 -16.03 -3.00
N PHE A 389 9.22 -16.79 -3.27
CA PHE A 389 9.79 -16.91 -4.62
C PHE A 389 8.73 -17.34 -5.64
N GLU A 390 7.94 -18.37 -5.33
CA GLU A 390 6.86 -18.84 -6.21
C GLU A 390 5.76 -17.80 -6.47
N VAL A 391 5.53 -16.90 -5.50
CA VAL A 391 4.56 -15.79 -5.62
C VAL A 391 5.05 -14.68 -6.54
N ILE A 392 6.35 -14.36 -6.48
CA ILE A 392 6.94 -13.23 -7.21
C ILE A 392 7.46 -13.62 -8.60
N ASP A 393 7.73 -14.92 -8.84
CA ASP A 393 7.94 -15.52 -10.16
C ASP A 393 6.61 -15.53 -10.92
N LEU A 394 6.31 -14.42 -11.61
CA LEU A 394 5.02 -14.14 -12.22
C LEU A 394 4.81 -14.93 -13.50
N ASP A 395 5.87 -15.15 -14.28
CA ASP A 395 5.79 -15.93 -15.53
C ASP A 395 5.95 -17.44 -15.31
N GLY A 396 6.42 -17.87 -14.13
CA GLY A 396 6.54 -19.28 -13.77
C GLY A 396 7.76 -19.96 -14.39
N ASP A 397 8.76 -19.21 -14.86
CA ASP A 397 9.96 -19.78 -15.47
C ASP A 397 10.98 -20.29 -14.44
N GLY A 398 10.73 -20.02 -13.15
CA GLY A 398 11.54 -20.45 -12.02
C GLY A 398 12.79 -19.61 -11.78
N LEU A 399 12.85 -18.41 -12.36
CA LEU A 399 13.89 -17.40 -12.20
C LEU A 399 13.19 -16.05 -11.89
N LEU A 400 13.94 -15.08 -11.33
CA LEU A 400 13.42 -13.73 -11.09
C LEU A 400 14.14 -12.73 -11.98
N SER A 401 13.34 -12.07 -12.82
CA SER A 401 13.73 -10.85 -13.53
C SER A 401 13.87 -9.65 -12.58
N LEU A 402 14.46 -8.55 -13.07
CA LEU A 402 14.54 -7.30 -12.30
C LEU A 402 13.14 -6.74 -12.03
N GLU A 403 12.23 -6.88 -12.99
CA GLU A 403 10.84 -6.45 -12.87
C GLU A 403 10.12 -7.20 -11.74
N GLU A 404 10.25 -8.53 -11.68
CA GLU A 404 9.66 -9.36 -10.62
C GLU A 404 10.28 -9.10 -9.25
N TYR A 405 11.61 -8.98 -9.20
CA TYR A 405 12.30 -8.61 -7.96
C TYR A 405 11.90 -7.22 -7.46
N ASN A 406 11.67 -6.26 -8.37
CA ASN A 406 11.20 -4.93 -8.01
C ASN A 406 9.77 -4.91 -7.48
N LEU A 407 8.91 -5.84 -7.88
CA LEU A 407 7.58 -5.98 -7.28
C LEU A 407 7.65 -6.50 -5.85
N PHE A 408 8.62 -7.37 -5.56
CA PHE A 408 8.94 -7.80 -4.20
C PHE A 408 9.46 -6.64 -3.35
N GLU A 409 10.50 -5.94 -3.80
CA GLU A 409 11.10 -4.80 -3.08
C GLU A 409 10.10 -3.66 -2.85
N GLU A 410 9.32 -3.31 -3.87
CA GLU A 410 8.32 -2.24 -3.74
C GLU A 410 7.26 -2.60 -2.69
N ARG A 411 6.99 -3.88 -2.47
CA ARG A 411 6.06 -4.36 -1.44
C ARG A 411 6.69 -4.45 -0.05
N THR A 412 7.93 -4.87 0.06
CA THR A 412 8.59 -5.16 1.36
C THR A 412 9.32 -3.94 1.92
N SER A 413 10.06 -3.22 1.07
CA SER A 413 10.88 -2.06 1.43
C SER A 413 10.25 -0.74 0.96
N GLY A 414 9.35 -0.77 -0.03
CA GLY A 414 8.76 0.42 -0.63
C GLY A 414 9.69 1.10 -1.65
N GLU A 415 10.76 0.43 -2.06
CA GLU A 415 11.78 0.93 -2.99
C GLU A 415 11.95 -0.03 -4.17
N LYS A 416 12.59 0.43 -5.24
CA LYS A 416 12.97 -0.42 -6.37
C LYS A 416 14.49 -0.60 -6.37
N CYS A 417 14.91 -1.81 -6.65
CA CYS A 417 16.26 -2.12 -7.07
C CYS A 417 16.51 -1.48 -8.45
N ASP A 418 17.52 -0.61 -8.52
CA ASP A 418 18.00 -0.08 -9.80
C ASP A 418 18.90 -1.07 -10.54
N GLU A 419 19.26 -0.77 -11.78
CA GLU A 419 20.06 -1.66 -12.62
C GLU A 419 21.47 -1.90 -12.06
N ASP A 420 22.04 -0.91 -11.37
CA ASP A 420 23.38 -1.00 -10.78
C ASP A 420 23.38 -1.92 -9.55
N ALA A 421 22.41 -1.76 -8.65
CA ALA A 421 22.20 -2.67 -7.52
C ALA A 421 21.86 -4.09 -8.00
N TRP A 422 21.08 -4.21 -9.07
CA TRP A 422 20.77 -5.50 -9.68
C TRP A 422 22.01 -6.16 -10.30
N ALA A 423 22.91 -5.38 -10.90
CA ALA A 423 24.19 -5.89 -11.40
C ALA A 423 25.03 -6.48 -10.26
N VAL A 424 25.10 -5.79 -9.12
CA VAL A 424 25.78 -6.28 -7.91
C VAL A 424 25.11 -7.56 -7.38
N CYS A 425 23.78 -7.62 -7.37
CA CYS A 425 23.04 -8.83 -7.00
C CYS A 425 23.44 -10.02 -7.89
N LYS A 426 23.46 -9.82 -9.21
CA LYS A 426 23.81 -10.88 -10.17
C LYS A 426 25.26 -11.36 -10.07
N GLU A 427 26.18 -10.52 -9.61
CA GLU A 427 27.58 -10.88 -9.43
C GLU A 427 27.83 -11.67 -8.13
N ASN A 428 27.03 -11.42 -7.10
CA ASN A 428 27.27 -11.96 -5.75
C ASN A 428 26.42 -13.20 -5.42
N PHE A 429 25.32 -13.43 -6.14
CA PHE A 429 24.38 -14.53 -5.84
C PHE A 429 24.19 -15.46 -7.04
N ASP A 430 23.64 -16.66 -6.76
CA ASP A 430 23.36 -17.64 -7.81
C ASP A 430 22.35 -17.12 -8.84
N THR A 431 22.78 -17.04 -10.10
CA THR A 431 21.98 -16.55 -11.22
C THR A 431 22.04 -17.46 -12.44
N LYS A 432 20.98 -17.44 -13.25
CA LYS A 432 20.90 -18.16 -14.52
C LYS A 432 20.26 -17.27 -15.57
N LYS A 433 20.84 -17.21 -16.77
CA LYS A 433 20.40 -16.28 -17.85
C LYS A 433 20.32 -14.81 -17.39
N ASN A 434 21.20 -14.37 -16.48
CA ASN A 434 21.18 -13.04 -15.85
C ASN A 434 19.92 -12.76 -14.99
N MET A 435 19.23 -13.79 -14.52
CA MET A 435 18.08 -13.71 -13.63
C MET A 435 18.38 -14.48 -12.34
N LEU A 436 17.83 -14.02 -11.22
CA LEU A 436 18.11 -14.57 -9.89
C LEU A 436 17.46 -15.95 -9.74
N THR A 437 18.20 -16.95 -9.31
CA THR A 437 17.61 -18.27 -9.04
C THR A 437 16.95 -18.29 -7.66
N ARG A 438 16.14 -19.33 -7.40
CA ARG A 438 15.62 -19.57 -6.05
C ARG A 438 16.72 -19.69 -5.00
N GLN A 439 17.83 -20.35 -5.34
CA GLN A 439 18.94 -20.51 -4.42
C GLN A 439 19.62 -19.16 -4.15
N GLY A 440 19.83 -18.35 -5.19
CA GLY A 440 20.35 -16.98 -5.05
C GLY A 440 19.44 -16.09 -4.20
N PHE A 441 18.11 -16.21 -4.36
CA PHE A 441 17.15 -15.48 -3.53
C PHE A 441 17.21 -15.88 -2.04
N LEU A 442 17.40 -17.17 -1.73
CA LEU A 442 17.61 -17.63 -0.35
C LEU A 442 18.93 -17.08 0.22
N GLU A 443 20.01 -17.10 -0.56
CA GLU A 443 21.32 -16.58 -0.16
C GLU A 443 21.28 -15.08 0.11
N LEU A 444 20.53 -14.32 -0.71
CA LEU A 444 20.32 -12.89 -0.51
C LEU A 444 19.66 -12.59 0.84
N ASN A 445 18.59 -13.32 1.18
CA ASN A 445 17.92 -13.15 2.48
C ASN A 445 18.77 -13.65 3.67
N LEU A 446 19.62 -14.66 3.45
CA LEU A 446 20.58 -15.10 4.47
C LEU A 446 21.68 -14.06 4.70
N MET A 447 22.16 -13.41 3.64
CA MET A 447 23.14 -12.32 3.73
C MET A 447 22.59 -11.18 4.58
N GLU A 448 21.33 -10.80 4.41
CA GLU A 448 20.68 -9.78 5.24
C GLU A 448 20.67 -10.15 6.74
N ALA A 449 20.41 -11.42 7.09
CA ALA A 449 20.54 -11.88 8.47
C ALA A 449 21.97 -11.80 8.99
N ASN A 450 22.94 -12.15 8.14
CA ASN A 450 24.35 -12.20 8.50
C ASN A 450 24.95 -10.81 8.72
N ASP A 451 24.57 -9.85 7.88
CA ASP A 451 25.00 -8.44 7.98
C ASP A 451 24.53 -7.80 9.29
N ARG A 452 23.50 -8.37 9.94
CA ARG A 452 23.00 -7.95 11.24
C ARG A 452 23.32 -8.91 12.38
N GLU A 453 24.38 -9.71 12.24
CA GLU A 453 24.85 -10.65 13.25
C GLU A 453 23.79 -11.66 13.74
N GLY A 454 22.80 -11.96 12.89
CA GLY A 454 21.68 -12.87 13.17
C GLY A 454 20.40 -12.18 13.66
N ASP A 455 20.34 -10.84 13.68
CA ASP A 455 19.08 -10.13 13.89
C ASP A 455 18.14 -10.31 12.70
N THR A 456 16.91 -10.74 12.98
CA THR A 456 15.90 -11.15 12.00
C THR A 456 14.72 -10.19 11.93
N ARG A 457 14.80 -9.03 12.60
CA ARG A 457 13.70 -8.04 12.63
C ARG A 457 13.22 -7.64 11.24
N ASP A 458 14.14 -7.36 10.32
CA ASP A 458 13.80 -6.90 8.96
C ASP A 458 13.22 -8.05 8.12
N LEU A 459 13.76 -9.26 8.26
CA LEU A 459 13.21 -10.46 7.64
C LEU A 459 11.77 -10.73 8.09
N TRP A 460 11.43 -10.42 9.35
CA TRP A 460 10.05 -10.48 9.82
C TRP A 460 9.15 -9.42 9.16
N ILE A 461 9.65 -8.21 8.89
CA ILE A 461 8.91 -7.18 8.15
C ILE A 461 8.63 -7.68 6.73
N THR A 462 9.64 -8.25 6.06
CA THR A 462 9.52 -8.87 4.74
C THR A 462 8.45 -9.97 4.72
N LEU A 463 8.50 -10.89 5.69
CA LEU A 463 7.51 -11.96 5.85
C LEU A 463 6.09 -11.41 6.04
N GLU A 464 5.91 -10.46 6.96
CA GLU A 464 4.61 -9.84 7.25
C GLU A 464 4.05 -9.10 6.02
N ALA A 465 4.90 -8.36 5.29
CA ALA A 465 4.52 -7.67 4.05
C ALA A 465 4.08 -8.65 2.94
N MET A 466 4.71 -9.82 2.87
CA MET A 466 4.33 -10.91 1.96
C MET A 466 3.15 -11.77 2.47
N GLY A 467 2.54 -11.40 3.60
CA GLY A 467 1.32 -11.99 4.13
C GLY A 467 1.51 -13.17 5.07
N PHE A 468 2.73 -13.40 5.57
CA PHE A 468 3.02 -14.41 6.58
C PHE A 468 2.70 -13.93 7.98
N ASN A 469 2.14 -14.82 8.79
CA ASN A 469 1.98 -14.59 10.23
C ASN A 469 3.24 -15.01 11.01
N ARG A 470 3.20 -14.79 12.33
CA ARG A 470 4.26 -15.19 13.27
C ARG A 470 4.40 -16.71 13.47
N ALA A 471 3.66 -17.53 12.73
CA ALA A 471 3.78 -18.99 12.64
C ALA A 471 4.45 -19.45 11.33
N LEU A 472 4.89 -18.51 10.47
CA LEU A 472 5.34 -18.77 9.10
C LEU A 472 4.25 -19.40 8.20
N GLU A 473 2.98 -19.09 8.48
CA GLU A 473 1.87 -19.41 7.60
C GLU A 473 1.47 -18.17 6.81
N MET A 474 1.40 -18.27 5.49
CA MET A 474 0.83 -17.22 4.64
C MET A 474 -0.69 -17.19 4.88
N VAL A 475 -1.21 -16.15 5.51
CA VAL A 475 -2.65 -16.06 5.87
C VAL A 475 -3.27 -14.72 5.49
N GLU A 476 -2.42 -13.72 5.22
CA GLU A 476 -2.79 -12.38 4.75
C GLU A 476 -2.49 -12.22 3.25
N ALA A 477 -2.26 -13.33 2.54
CA ALA A 477 -2.09 -13.36 1.10
C ALA A 477 -2.76 -14.59 0.46
N CYS A 478 -3.16 -14.47 -0.80
CA CYS A 478 -3.74 -15.54 -1.61
C CYS A 478 -3.15 -15.48 -3.02
N PRO A 479 -2.09 -16.26 -3.29
CA PRO A 479 -1.54 -16.46 -4.62
C PRO A 479 -2.58 -17.04 -5.58
N PHE A 480 -2.52 -16.66 -6.84
CA PHE A 480 -3.41 -17.14 -7.90
C PHE A 480 -2.69 -17.20 -9.24
N ILE A 481 -3.30 -17.91 -10.19
CA ILE A 481 -2.90 -17.92 -11.60
C ILE A 481 -4.05 -17.46 -12.48
N VAL A 482 -3.72 -16.67 -13.50
CA VAL A 482 -4.63 -16.25 -14.57
C VAL A 482 -4.20 -16.94 -15.86
N ASP A 483 -5.12 -17.68 -16.46
CA ASP A 483 -4.93 -18.32 -17.77
C ASP A 483 -5.76 -17.63 -18.83
N VAL A 484 -5.14 -17.39 -19.99
CA VAL A 484 -5.76 -16.82 -21.18
C VAL A 484 -5.55 -17.76 -22.35
N TYR A 485 -6.66 -18.27 -22.87
CA TYR A 485 -6.67 -19.05 -24.11
C TYR A 485 -7.39 -18.27 -25.21
N CYS A 486 -6.78 -18.19 -26.38
CA CYS A 486 -7.34 -17.56 -27.57
C CYS A 486 -7.32 -18.54 -28.73
N GLU A 487 -8.44 -18.65 -29.44
CA GLU A 487 -8.64 -19.66 -30.49
C GLU A 487 -7.70 -19.46 -31.69
N ASP A 488 -7.58 -18.23 -32.17
CA ASP A 488 -6.98 -17.96 -33.50
C ASP A 488 -5.67 -17.16 -33.44
N VAL A 489 -5.31 -16.62 -32.26
CA VAL A 489 -4.20 -15.67 -32.13
C VAL A 489 -3.49 -15.81 -30.81
N LYS A 490 -2.18 -15.61 -30.80
CA LYS A 490 -1.40 -15.55 -29.56
C LYS A 490 -1.71 -14.26 -28.80
N PRO A 491 -2.26 -14.33 -27.57
CA PRO A 491 -2.44 -13.15 -26.74
C PRO A 491 -1.10 -12.71 -26.13
N THR A 492 -1.00 -11.42 -25.79
CA THR A 492 0.08 -10.89 -24.96
C THR A 492 -0.51 -10.47 -23.62
N LEU A 493 -0.01 -11.08 -22.55
CA LEU A 493 -0.42 -10.78 -21.17
C LEU A 493 0.78 -10.19 -20.41
N GLN A 494 0.58 -9.05 -19.76
CA GLN A 494 1.64 -8.36 -19.01
C GLN A 494 1.10 -7.86 -17.66
N PRO A 495 1.89 -7.94 -16.57
CA PRO A 495 1.52 -7.30 -15.31
C PRO A 495 1.55 -5.78 -15.45
N LEU A 496 0.64 -5.11 -14.76
CA LEU A 496 0.55 -3.66 -14.66
C LEU A 496 0.50 -3.25 -13.20
N ASN A 497 1.33 -2.26 -12.85
CA ASN A 497 1.18 -1.50 -11.61
C ASN A 497 0.46 -0.19 -11.93
N LEU A 498 -0.85 -0.12 -11.66
CA LEU A 498 -1.66 1.08 -11.87
C LEU A 498 -2.01 1.71 -10.51
N ASP A 499 -1.54 2.94 -10.28
CA ASP A 499 -1.89 3.73 -9.08
C ASP A 499 -3.41 3.94 -8.91
N SER A 500 -4.17 3.85 -10.00
CA SER A 500 -5.64 3.94 -10.03
C SER A 500 -6.36 2.58 -9.94
N GLY A 501 -5.63 1.47 -9.88
CA GLY A 501 -6.14 0.09 -9.92
C GLY A 501 -7.30 -0.17 -8.95
N PRO A 502 -7.17 0.11 -7.64
CA PRO A 502 -8.24 -0.09 -6.66
C PRO A 502 -9.50 0.73 -6.97
N ARG A 503 -9.32 2.00 -7.38
CA ARG A 503 -10.45 2.89 -7.77
C ARG A 503 -11.14 2.37 -9.02
N MET A 504 -10.38 1.93 -10.01
CA MET A 504 -10.90 1.34 -11.25
C MET A 504 -11.66 0.04 -10.97
N LEU A 505 -11.11 -0.83 -10.11
CA LEU A 505 -11.75 -2.07 -9.69
C LEU A 505 -13.07 -1.79 -8.97
N ALA A 506 -13.07 -0.88 -8.00
CA ALA A 506 -14.29 -0.49 -7.28
C ALA A 506 -15.38 0.06 -8.22
N ALA A 507 -15.00 0.94 -9.15
CA ALA A 507 -15.91 1.50 -10.14
C ALA A 507 -16.45 0.45 -11.13
N ALA A 508 -15.59 -0.47 -11.61
CA ALA A 508 -15.97 -1.57 -12.49
C ALA A 508 -16.92 -2.54 -11.77
N LEU A 509 -16.59 -2.95 -10.54
CA LEU A 509 -17.41 -3.84 -9.73
C LEU A 509 -18.78 -3.23 -9.43
N GLN A 510 -18.82 -1.97 -9.01
CA GLN A 510 -20.06 -1.24 -8.80
C GLN A 510 -20.94 -1.24 -10.06
N ARG A 511 -20.35 -0.95 -11.24
CA ARG A 511 -21.10 -0.95 -12.51
C ARG A 511 -21.64 -2.33 -12.85
N SER A 512 -20.82 -3.37 -12.68
CA SER A 512 -21.23 -4.77 -12.90
C SER A 512 -22.41 -5.16 -12.02
N ILE A 513 -22.39 -4.79 -10.73
CA ILE A 513 -23.51 -5.07 -9.81
C ILE A 513 -24.76 -4.30 -10.20
N VAL A 514 -24.63 -3.01 -10.57
CA VAL A 514 -25.78 -2.16 -10.91
C VAL A 514 -26.41 -2.57 -12.25
N SER A 515 -25.63 -3.06 -13.22
CA SER A 515 -26.14 -3.48 -14.52
C SER A 515 -26.82 -4.85 -14.48
N ARG A 516 -26.36 -5.76 -13.60
CA ARG A 516 -26.85 -7.15 -13.51
C ARG A 516 -27.81 -7.39 -12.34
N GLY A 517 -27.79 -6.52 -11.33
CA GLY A 517 -28.53 -6.68 -10.10
C GLY A 517 -30.00 -6.29 -10.18
N GLU A 518 -30.83 -6.96 -9.39
CA GLU A 518 -32.23 -6.61 -9.23
C GLU A 518 -32.34 -5.27 -8.47
N ALA A 519 -32.91 -4.26 -9.13
CA ALA A 519 -33.04 -2.91 -8.58
C ALA A 519 -34.29 -2.80 -7.72
N ARG A 520 -34.13 -2.35 -6.47
CA ARG A 520 -35.24 -2.16 -5.54
C ARG A 520 -35.15 -0.80 -4.84
N PRO A 521 -36.09 0.13 -5.08
CA PRO A 521 -36.09 1.42 -4.40
C PRO A 521 -36.43 1.23 -2.91
N LEU A 522 -35.73 1.97 -2.04
CA LEU A 522 -36.05 1.99 -0.61
C LEU A 522 -37.40 2.69 -0.42
N LYS A 523 -38.32 2.00 0.24
CA LYS A 523 -39.65 2.57 0.53
C LYS A 523 -39.49 3.90 1.26
N GLY A 524 -40.28 4.90 0.90
CA GLY A 524 -40.24 6.22 1.52
C GLY A 524 -39.06 7.11 1.13
N HIS A 525 -38.18 6.69 0.21
CA HIS A 525 -37.05 7.49 -0.28
C HIS A 525 -36.81 7.22 -1.77
N GLU A 526 -37.55 7.92 -2.63
CA GLU A 526 -37.57 7.66 -4.09
C GLU A 526 -36.22 7.89 -4.81
N GLY A 527 -35.24 8.49 -4.12
CA GLY A 527 -33.88 8.68 -4.64
C GLY A 527 -32.87 7.61 -4.23
N VAL A 528 -33.22 6.60 -3.42
CA VAL A 528 -32.26 5.58 -2.98
C VAL A 528 -32.68 4.19 -3.47
N THR A 529 -31.78 3.50 -4.17
CA THR A 529 -32.05 2.19 -4.78
C THR A 529 -31.00 1.18 -4.37
N VAL A 530 -31.43 0.01 -3.90
CA VAL A 530 -30.58 -1.13 -3.58
C VAL A 530 -30.57 -2.08 -4.78
N TYR A 531 -29.39 -2.42 -5.26
CA TYR A 531 -29.16 -3.39 -6.33
C TYR A 531 -28.61 -4.66 -5.71
N THR A 532 -29.31 -5.80 -5.89
CA THR A 532 -28.81 -7.10 -5.42
C THR A 532 -28.52 -8.00 -6.61
N CYS A 533 -27.24 -8.29 -6.83
CA CYS A 533 -26.77 -9.20 -7.86
C CYS A 533 -26.53 -10.58 -7.28
N ARG A 534 -27.22 -11.58 -7.82
CA ARG A 534 -27.05 -12.99 -7.47
C ARG A 534 -26.12 -13.65 -8.49
N GLY A 535 -24.91 -13.99 -8.07
CA GLY A 535 -23.97 -14.83 -8.83
C GLY A 535 -24.17 -16.33 -8.51
N GLU A 536 -23.25 -17.18 -8.98
CA GLU A 536 -23.30 -18.62 -8.70
C GLU A 536 -22.91 -18.96 -7.26
N SER A 537 -21.81 -18.38 -6.79
CA SER A 537 -21.18 -18.64 -5.48
C SER A 537 -21.28 -17.46 -4.51
N ARG A 538 -21.74 -16.29 -4.97
CA ARG A 538 -21.80 -15.05 -4.17
C ARG A 538 -23.05 -14.23 -4.44
N ILE A 539 -23.44 -13.42 -3.47
CA ILE A 539 -24.43 -12.34 -3.62
C ILE A 539 -23.70 -11.02 -3.34
N SER A 540 -23.88 -10.05 -4.23
CA SER A 540 -23.26 -8.73 -4.11
C SER A 540 -24.34 -7.67 -4.11
N THR A 541 -24.28 -6.74 -3.17
CA THR A 541 -25.25 -5.65 -3.05
C THR A 541 -24.56 -4.31 -3.23
N ALA A 542 -25.18 -3.41 -4.00
CA ALA A 542 -24.76 -2.02 -4.14
C ALA A 542 -25.94 -1.08 -3.85
N ILE A 543 -25.65 0.11 -3.34
CA ILE A 543 -26.65 1.13 -3.07
C ILE A 543 -26.35 2.34 -3.95
N ALA A 544 -27.35 2.82 -4.68
CA ALA A 544 -27.30 4.06 -5.43
C ALA A 544 -28.11 5.13 -4.70
N ASN A 545 -27.46 6.25 -4.39
CA ASN A 545 -28.09 7.44 -3.87
C ASN A 545 -28.14 8.52 -4.97
N LYS A 546 -29.33 8.72 -5.54
CA LYS A 546 -29.61 9.76 -6.55
C LYS A 546 -30.04 11.09 -5.93
N THR A 547 -30.15 11.16 -4.61
CA THR A 547 -30.53 12.41 -3.92
C THR A 547 -29.36 13.39 -3.83
N ASN A 548 -29.67 14.63 -3.47
CA ASN A 548 -28.68 15.69 -3.23
C ASN A 548 -28.11 15.69 -1.80
N GLN A 549 -28.50 14.70 -0.97
CA GLN A 549 -28.03 14.59 0.41
C GLN A 549 -27.41 13.21 0.63
N LYS A 550 -26.48 13.12 1.58
CA LYS A 550 -25.99 11.82 2.03
C LYS A 550 -27.10 11.06 2.76
N VAL A 551 -27.10 9.74 2.64
CA VAL A 551 -28.11 8.87 3.28
C VAL A 551 -27.40 7.80 4.09
N MET A 552 -27.87 7.56 5.31
CA MET A 552 -27.46 6.45 6.15
C MET A 552 -28.40 5.27 5.94
N VAL A 553 -27.90 4.18 5.37
CA VAL A 553 -28.68 2.95 5.17
C VAL A 553 -28.24 1.90 6.19
N HIS A 554 -29.16 1.53 7.08
CA HIS A 554 -29.00 0.42 8.00
C HIS A 554 -29.28 -0.90 7.28
N VAL A 555 -28.33 -1.82 7.36
CA VAL A 555 -28.35 -3.14 6.73
C VAL A 555 -28.36 -4.17 7.85
N ASN A 556 -29.41 -5.00 7.93
CA ASN A 556 -29.51 -6.11 8.88
C ASN A 556 -29.64 -7.43 8.13
N SER A 557 -28.67 -8.32 8.31
CA SER A 557 -28.63 -9.65 7.73
C SER A 557 -28.59 -10.79 8.76
N GLU A 558 -28.99 -10.55 10.01
CA GLU A 558 -28.95 -11.52 11.12
C GLU A 558 -29.75 -12.81 10.86
N GLN A 559 -30.78 -12.71 10.02
CA GLN A 559 -31.60 -13.87 9.64
C GLN A 559 -30.94 -14.73 8.55
N SER A 560 -29.79 -14.31 8.03
CA SER A 560 -29.02 -15.10 7.08
C SER A 560 -28.45 -16.35 7.74
N LYS A 561 -28.42 -17.46 7.00
CA LYS A 561 -27.95 -18.76 7.47
C LYS A 561 -26.85 -19.28 6.58
N ASN A 562 -25.78 -19.82 7.20
CA ASN A 562 -24.60 -20.30 6.50
C ASN A 562 -23.97 -19.20 5.61
N CYS A 563 -23.92 -17.96 6.09
CA CYS A 563 -23.41 -16.81 5.33
C CYS A 563 -22.21 -16.16 6.05
N VAL A 564 -21.23 -15.73 5.26
CA VAL A 564 -20.16 -14.81 5.67
C VAL A 564 -20.26 -13.55 4.82
N SER A 565 -20.09 -12.39 5.45
CA SER A 565 -20.14 -11.08 4.80
C SER A 565 -18.74 -10.48 4.72
N SER A 566 -18.44 -9.78 3.62
CA SER A 566 -17.20 -9.02 3.45
C SER A 566 -17.03 -7.90 4.49
N ARG A 567 -18.10 -7.54 5.22
CA ARG A 567 -18.05 -6.56 6.31
C ARG A 567 -17.70 -7.17 7.66
N GLY A 568 -17.66 -8.50 7.78
CA GLY A 568 -17.47 -9.21 9.04
C GLY A 568 -18.59 -9.03 10.07
N MET A 569 -19.67 -8.32 9.73
CA MET A 569 -20.79 -7.99 10.61
C MET A 569 -22.12 -8.34 9.95
N SER A 570 -23.07 -8.82 10.75
CA SER A 570 -24.44 -9.09 10.30
C SER A 570 -25.32 -7.83 10.28
N VAL A 571 -25.02 -6.84 11.14
CA VAL A 571 -25.75 -5.57 11.23
C VAL A 571 -24.77 -4.40 11.20
N PHE A 572 -25.02 -3.45 10.32
CA PHE A 572 -24.19 -2.25 10.18
C PHE A 572 -24.96 -1.12 9.49
N ALA A 573 -24.39 0.08 9.49
CA ALA A 573 -24.90 1.22 8.74
C ALA A 573 -23.87 1.66 7.69
N VAL A 574 -24.34 1.99 6.50
CA VAL A 574 -23.51 2.50 5.40
C VAL A 574 -23.92 3.93 5.10
N GLU A 575 -22.95 4.85 5.18
CA GLU A 575 -23.11 6.20 4.65
C GLU A 575 -22.94 6.16 3.14
N VAL A 576 -23.96 6.62 2.40
CA VAL A 576 -23.92 6.72 0.94
C VAL A 576 -23.99 8.20 0.55
N PRO A 577 -22.89 8.81 0.08
CA PRO A 577 -22.85 10.22 -0.31
C PRO A 577 -23.88 10.57 -1.39
N ALA A 578 -24.22 11.86 -1.47
CA ALA A 578 -25.14 12.39 -2.47
C ALA A 578 -24.65 12.08 -3.89
N ARG A 579 -25.55 11.68 -4.79
CA ARG A 579 -25.27 11.38 -6.20
C ARG A 579 -24.19 10.32 -6.44
N THR A 580 -23.96 9.43 -5.48
CA THR A 580 -22.99 8.34 -5.61
C THR A 580 -23.66 6.98 -5.65
N LYS A 581 -22.86 5.98 -6.02
CA LYS A 581 -23.16 4.57 -5.91
C LYS A 581 -22.05 3.96 -5.06
N MET A 582 -22.35 2.93 -4.30
CA MET A 582 -21.37 2.25 -3.47
C MET A 582 -21.67 0.76 -3.40
N VAL A 583 -20.62 -0.06 -3.45
CA VAL A 583 -20.75 -1.47 -3.09
C VAL A 583 -20.97 -1.56 -1.59
N CYS A 584 -22.08 -2.18 -1.20
CA CYS A 584 -22.52 -2.27 0.18
C CYS A 584 -21.83 -3.44 0.89
N GLN A 585 -22.02 -4.64 0.35
CA GLN A 585 -21.43 -5.88 0.88
C GLN A 585 -21.39 -6.97 -0.19
N HIS A 586 -20.50 -7.93 0.03
CA HIS A 586 -20.53 -9.24 -0.60
C HIS A 586 -20.88 -10.29 0.45
N VAL A 587 -21.61 -11.31 0.03
CA VAL A 587 -22.00 -12.43 0.89
C VAL A 587 -21.74 -13.74 0.18
N MET A 588 -21.11 -14.66 0.91
CA MET A 588 -20.75 -16.00 0.46
C MET A 588 -21.17 -17.04 1.49
N PRO A 589 -21.27 -18.33 1.13
CA PRO A 589 -21.52 -19.37 2.10
C PRO A 589 -20.32 -19.55 3.05
N VAL A 590 -20.57 -19.88 4.32
CA VAL A 590 -19.49 -20.37 5.23
C VAL A 590 -19.05 -21.77 4.80
N ASN A 591 -20.01 -22.64 4.50
CA ASN A 591 -19.80 -23.99 3.99
C ASN A 591 -20.49 -24.17 2.64
N GLU A 592 -19.70 -24.32 1.58
CA GLU A 592 -20.16 -24.44 0.20
C GLU A 592 -20.90 -25.76 -0.11
N LYS A 593 -20.70 -26.77 0.74
CA LYS A 593 -21.35 -28.08 0.61
C LYS A 593 -22.77 -28.08 1.16
N GLN A 594 -23.21 -26.98 1.77
CA GLN A 594 -24.54 -26.81 2.35
C GLN A 594 -25.31 -25.71 1.64
N GLU A 595 -26.63 -25.79 1.70
CA GLU A 595 -27.50 -24.68 1.32
C GLU A 595 -27.23 -23.46 2.21
N TRP A 596 -27.40 -22.26 1.66
CA TRP A 596 -27.29 -21.01 2.40
C TRP A 596 -28.42 -20.05 2.03
N ILE A 597 -28.82 -19.25 3.01
CA ILE A 597 -29.96 -18.34 2.88
C ILE A 597 -29.46 -16.94 3.19
N TYR A 598 -29.47 -16.07 2.20
CA TYR A 598 -29.27 -14.63 2.39
C TYR A 598 -30.61 -13.99 2.72
N SER A 599 -30.74 -13.44 3.91
CA SER A 599 -31.91 -12.67 4.35
C SER A 599 -31.43 -11.33 4.89
N CYS A 600 -31.76 -10.26 4.17
CA CYS A 600 -31.30 -8.91 4.47
C CYS A 600 -32.47 -7.94 4.50
N VAL A 601 -32.44 -7.02 5.45
CA VAL A 601 -33.40 -5.92 5.61
C VAL A 601 -32.62 -4.61 5.57
N GLU A 602 -32.89 -3.79 4.56
CA GLU A 602 -32.32 -2.47 4.41
C GLU A 602 -33.35 -1.40 4.79
N SER A 603 -32.93 -0.40 5.56
CA SER A 603 -33.79 0.71 5.99
C SER A 603 -32.99 1.99 6.18
N ILE A 604 -33.62 3.15 6.01
CA ILE A 604 -32.94 4.43 6.26
C ILE A 604 -32.90 4.71 7.76
N VAL A 605 -31.74 5.17 8.23
CA VAL A 605 -31.59 5.71 9.57
C VAL A 605 -32.11 7.15 9.53
N SER A 606 -33.28 7.36 10.12
CA SER A 606 -33.92 8.67 10.31
C SER A 606 -33.20 9.50 11.37
#